data_AF-A0A423SFZ3-F1
#
_entry.id   AF-A0A423SFZ3-F1
#
_cell.length_a   1.000
_cell.length_b   1.000
_cell.length_c   1.000
_cell.angle_alpha   90.00
_cell.angle_beta   90.00
_cell.angle_gamma   90.00
#
_symmetry.space_group_name_H-M   'P 1'
#
loop_
_entity.id
_entity.type
_entity.pdbx_description
1 polymer ?
#
loop_
_entity_poly.entity_id
_entity_poly.type
_entity_poly.pdbx_seq_one_letter_code
_entity_poly.pdbx_strand_id
1 'polypeptide(L)'
;MEIDNDGTYLPDEEKRDEYVLADVGKIWVGNYPYPHGRPWVFGQFDDAVLPASVLLLERSGIAPESRGDPIRVSRAISKMVNSNDDNGVIVGRWDGKYEDGKSPSSWSGSIKIMEEYIRSKRPVRYGQCWVFAGVVNTVCRALGLPSRVVSNFASAHDTNVSLTIDEYVDEKGDEIDSSYRGVTPGGLYDSIWNFHVWNDVWMTRPDLPQGYSGWQVIDATPQETSDGSFQCGPASHEAIRRGQMEFKYDVPFVLAEVNADVVHWQKDDTAQDGVGRQVLTKKVGPIDNSGYSNADKEDITLEYKPQEGTTAERVTLLTAARR
;
A
#
# COMPACT_ATOMS: atom_id res chain seq x y z
N MET A 1 12.80 -18.78 23.93
CA MET A 1 11.71 -18.68 22.96
C MET A 1 12.23 -19.37 21.71
N GLU A 2 11.67 -20.50 21.31
CA GLU A 2 12.04 -21.11 20.02
C GLU A 2 11.66 -20.14 18.91
N ILE A 3 12.55 -19.93 17.95
CA ILE A 3 12.42 -18.94 16.86
C ILE A 3 11.11 -19.14 16.07
N ASP A 4 10.63 -20.38 16.00
CA ASP A 4 9.41 -20.77 15.28
C ASP A 4 8.10 -20.28 15.91
N ASN A 5 8.14 -19.76 17.15
CA ASN A 5 6.95 -19.21 17.83
C ASN A 5 6.80 -17.69 17.64
N ASP A 6 7.71 -17.03 16.92
CA ASP A 6 7.54 -15.62 16.58
C ASP A 6 6.47 -15.47 15.50
N GLY A 7 5.47 -14.62 15.76
CA GLY A 7 4.37 -14.34 14.84
C GLY A 7 4.81 -13.73 13.50
N THR A 8 6.07 -13.31 13.38
CA THR A 8 6.70 -12.72 12.19
C THR A 8 7.82 -13.58 11.61
N TYR A 9 7.98 -14.82 12.07
CA TYR A 9 9.02 -15.71 11.59
C TYR A 9 8.91 -15.93 10.07
N LEU A 10 9.94 -15.49 9.36
CA LEU A 10 10.14 -15.71 7.93
C LEU A 10 11.24 -16.76 7.77
N PRO A 11 10.95 -17.99 7.31
CA PRO A 11 11.90 -19.11 7.39
C PRO A 11 13.11 -18.98 6.46
N ASP A 12 12.98 -18.25 5.37
CA ASP A 12 14.02 -18.06 4.35
C ASP A 12 15.00 -16.96 4.76
N GLU A 13 16.30 -17.29 4.81
CA GLU A 13 17.37 -16.39 5.24
C GLU A 13 17.62 -15.24 4.26
N GLU A 14 17.68 -15.52 2.96
CA GLU A 14 17.89 -14.48 1.94
C GLU A 14 16.72 -13.48 1.94
N LYS A 15 15.51 -13.98 2.21
CA LYS A 15 14.34 -13.11 2.39
C LYS A 15 14.40 -12.29 3.69
N ARG A 16 14.98 -12.79 4.77
CA ARG A 16 15.20 -11.99 5.99
C ARG A 16 16.24 -10.91 5.74
N ASP A 17 17.32 -11.23 5.03
CA ASP A 17 18.32 -10.25 4.62
C ASP A 17 17.68 -9.12 3.80
N GLU A 18 16.80 -9.47 2.86
CA GLU A 18 16.09 -8.49 2.04
C GLU A 18 15.03 -7.69 2.78
N TYR A 19 14.15 -8.36 3.52
CA TYR A 19 12.91 -7.78 4.02
C TYR A 19 13.02 -7.25 5.45
N VAL A 20 14.13 -7.47 6.13
CA VAL A 20 14.45 -6.91 7.45
C VAL A 20 15.73 -6.10 7.42
N LEU A 21 16.83 -6.67 6.90
CA LEU A 21 18.17 -6.11 7.08
C LEU A 21 18.57 -5.11 5.99
N ALA A 22 18.09 -5.24 4.75
CA ALA A 22 18.44 -4.30 3.69
C ALA A 22 17.88 -2.91 4.01
N ASP A 23 18.75 -1.90 4.05
CA ASP A 23 18.42 -0.52 4.41
C ASP A 23 18.30 0.43 3.22
N VAL A 24 18.56 -0.10 2.02
CA VAL A 24 18.29 0.52 0.74
C VAL A 24 17.37 -0.40 -0.06
N GLY A 25 16.47 0.18 -0.83
CA GLY A 25 15.58 -0.54 -1.71
C GLY A 25 15.23 0.27 -2.96
N LYS A 26 14.17 -0.17 -3.62
CA LYS A 26 13.66 0.44 -4.85
C LYS A 26 12.13 0.45 -4.81
N ILE A 27 11.55 1.54 -5.28
CA ILE A 27 10.11 1.70 -5.44
C ILE A 27 9.82 1.88 -6.93
N TRP A 28 8.91 1.09 -7.48
CA TRP A 28 8.54 1.18 -8.89
C TRP A 28 7.48 2.27 -9.05
N VAL A 29 7.71 3.18 -9.99
CA VAL A 29 6.83 4.33 -10.26
C VAL A 29 6.66 4.53 -11.77
N GLY A 30 5.76 5.44 -12.15
CA GLY A 30 5.47 5.74 -13.55
C GLY A 30 4.20 5.04 -14.02
N ASN A 31 4.16 4.66 -15.30
CA ASN A 31 2.94 4.15 -15.93
C ASN A 31 3.18 2.76 -16.50
N TYR A 32 2.14 1.92 -16.51
CA TYR A 32 2.14 0.70 -17.30
C TYR A 32 2.20 1.04 -18.81
N PRO A 33 2.91 0.26 -19.66
CA PRO A 33 3.71 -0.93 -19.34
C PRO A 33 5.20 -0.62 -19.06
N TYR A 34 5.56 0.64 -18.84
CA TYR A 34 6.95 1.10 -18.73
C TYR A 34 7.27 1.69 -17.34
N PRO A 35 7.13 0.90 -16.26
CA PRO A 35 7.52 1.36 -14.93
C PRO A 35 9.03 1.55 -14.85
N HIS A 36 9.47 2.45 -13.98
CA HIS A 36 10.88 2.65 -13.68
C HIS A 36 11.11 2.64 -12.17
N GLY A 37 12.27 2.14 -11.78
CA GLY A 37 12.71 2.00 -10.41
C GLY A 37 13.30 3.29 -9.87
N ARG A 38 12.76 3.76 -8.75
CA ARG A 38 13.30 4.85 -7.94
C ARG A 38 14.03 4.27 -6.73
N PRO A 39 15.36 4.41 -6.60
CA PRO A 39 16.07 4.03 -5.39
C PRO A 39 15.53 4.76 -4.17
N TRP A 40 15.47 4.07 -3.03
CA TRP A 40 15.00 4.63 -1.76
C TRP A 40 15.88 4.16 -0.60
N VAL A 41 16.36 5.09 0.20
CA VAL A 41 17.08 4.76 1.44
C VAL A 41 16.08 4.64 2.59
N PHE A 42 15.79 3.42 3.02
CA PHE A 42 14.97 3.17 4.21
C PHE A 42 15.72 3.64 5.45
N GLY A 43 16.97 3.20 5.62
CA GLY A 43 17.86 3.69 6.67
C GLY A 43 17.39 3.33 8.09
N GLN A 44 16.79 2.16 8.29
CA GLN A 44 16.19 1.76 9.56
C GLN A 44 17.17 1.69 10.75
N PHE A 45 18.48 1.66 10.48
CA PHE A 45 19.54 1.65 11.49
C PHE A 45 20.09 3.03 11.85
N ASP A 46 19.58 4.09 11.22
CA ASP A 46 19.90 5.46 11.56
C ASP A 46 19.36 5.82 12.96
N ASP A 47 20.09 6.68 13.69
CA ASP A 47 19.85 6.94 15.11
C ASP A 47 18.50 7.64 15.38
N ALA A 48 17.93 8.31 14.37
CA ALA A 48 16.62 8.94 14.45
C ALA A 48 15.46 7.95 14.28
N VAL A 49 15.66 6.84 13.56
CA VAL A 49 14.54 6.01 13.09
C VAL A 49 13.90 5.20 14.20
N LEU A 50 14.66 4.41 14.96
CA LEU A 50 14.08 3.60 16.03
C LEU A 50 13.36 4.46 17.09
N PRO A 51 13.93 5.58 17.59
CA PRO A 51 13.20 6.49 18.48
C PRO A 51 11.92 7.08 17.87
N ALA A 52 11.93 7.46 16.59
CA ALA A 52 10.75 7.93 15.88
C ALA A 52 9.66 6.86 15.78
N SER A 53 10.04 5.61 15.48
CA SER A 53 9.14 4.45 15.43
C SER A 53 8.53 4.16 16.81
N VAL A 54 9.30 4.25 17.89
CA VAL A 54 8.78 4.09 19.25
C VAL A 54 7.80 5.22 19.61
N LEU A 55 8.13 6.48 19.29
CA LEU A 55 7.22 7.62 19.50
C LEU A 55 5.91 7.45 18.71
N LEU A 56 5.98 6.91 17.50
CA LEU A 56 4.81 6.58 16.69
C LEU A 56 3.91 5.56 17.41
N LEU A 57 4.47 4.47 17.94
CA LEU A 57 3.72 3.46 18.71
C LEU A 57 3.19 3.99 20.05
N GLU A 58 3.86 4.96 20.66
CA GLU A 58 3.34 5.64 21.87
C GLU A 58 2.12 6.50 21.55
N ARG A 59 2.11 7.15 20.38
CA ARG A 59 1.02 8.02 19.93
C ARG A 59 -0.14 7.28 19.30
N SER A 60 0.05 6.05 18.85
CA SER A 60 -1.02 5.24 18.21
C SER A 60 -2.13 4.82 19.16
N GLY A 61 -1.91 4.94 20.47
CA GLY A 61 -2.87 4.49 21.49
C GLY A 61 -2.86 2.98 21.73
N ILE A 62 -1.99 2.21 21.06
CA ILE A 62 -1.85 0.78 21.36
C ILE A 62 -1.24 0.59 22.76
N ALA A 63 -1.91 -0.24 23.57
CA ALA A 63 -1.44 -0.59 24.90
C ALA A 63 -0.06 -1.26 24.83
N PRO A 64 0.89 -0.96 25.75
CA PRO A 64 2.23 -1.54 25.74
C PRO A 64 2.27 -3.07 25.63
N GLU A 65 1.36 -3.76 26.32
CA GLU A 65 1.21 -5.22 26.30
C GLU A 65 0.76 -5.77 24.94
N SER A 66 0.17 -4.94 24.09
CA SER A 66 -0.26 -5.30 22.73
C SER A 66 0.82 -5.01 21.67
N ARG A 67 1.97 -4.44 22.05
CA ARG A 67 3.04 -4.08 21.10
C ARG A 67 3.86 -5.28 20.61
N GLY A 68 3.61 -6.47 21.17
CA GLY A 68 4.15 -7.74 20.65
C GLY A 68 3.24 -8.41 19.61
N ASP A 69 2.05 -7.86 19.34
CA ASP A 69 1.11 -8.39 18.34
C ASP A 69 1.37 -7.72 16.98
N PRO A 70 1.93 -8.43 15.98
CA PRO A 70 2.26 -7.83 14.68
C PRO A 70 1.03 -7.34 13.92
N ILE A 71 -0.16 -7.90 14.17
CA ILE A 71 -1.41 -7.47 13.52
C ILE A 71 -1.77 -6.06 14.01
N ARG A 72 -1.77 -5.86 15.33
CA ARG A 72 -2.08 -4.56 15.95
C ARG A 72 -1.01 -3.52 15.64
N VAL A 73 0.26 -3.90 15.67
CA VAL A 73 1.36 -3.00 15.34
C VAL A 73 1.29 -2.57 13.87
N SER A 74 1.06 -3.49 12.94
CA SER A 74 0.97 -3.16 11.50
C SER A 74 -0.20 -2.23 11.19
N ARG A 75 -1.38 -2.47 11.80
CA ARG A 75 -2.54 -1.57 11.67
C ARG A 75 -2.27 -0.19 12.28
N ALA A 76 -1.58 -0.13 13.42
CA ALA A 76 -1.18 1.14 14.02
C ALA A 76 -0.15 1.91 13.16
N ILE A 77 0.76 1.21 12.48
CA ILE A 77 1.71 1.83 11.55
C ILE A 77 0.97 2.45 10.37
N SER A 78 0.04 1.72 9.74
CA SER A 78 -0.71 2.26 8.60
C SER A 78 -1.51 3.52 8.97
N LYS A 79 -2.10 3.55 10.17
CA LYS A 79 -2.75 4.74 10.72
C LYS A 79 -1.80 5.90 10.98
N MET A 80 -0.69 5.65 11.69
CA MET A 80 0.13 6.73 12.25
C MET A 80 1.18 7.30 11.30
N VAL A 81 1.43 6.66 10.15
CA VAL A 81 2.35 7.25 9.16
C VAL A 81 1.70 8.43 8.44
N ASN A 82 0.38 8.44 8.26
CA ASN A 82 -0.34 9.64 7.80
C ASN A 82 -0.77 10.54 8.97
N SER A 83 -1.04 11.81 8.66
CA SER A 83 -1.35 12.83 9.67
C SER A 83 -2.83 13.14 9.84
N ASN A 84 -3.73 12.47 9.13
CA ASN A 84 -5.11 12.93 8.96
C ASN A 84 -5.90 12.98 10.27
N ASP A 85 -5.70 12.01 11.16
CA ASP A 85 -6.48 11.88 12.40
C ASP A 85 -5.64 12.16 13.66
N ASP A 86 -4.42 11.62 13.74
CA ASP A 86 -3.66 11.57 15.00
C ASP A 86 -2.37 12.42 14.98
N ASN A 87 -2.24 13.35 14.03
CA ASN A 87 -0.99 14.11 13.82
C ASN A 87 0.24 13.18 13.68
N GLY A 88 0.09 12.12 12.89
CA GLY A 88 1.14 11.18 12.54
C GLY A 88 2.30 11.78 11.74
N VAL A 89 3.02 10.94 11.00
CA VAL A 89 4.34 11.32 10.48
C VAL A 89 4.27 12.30 9.31
N ILE A 90 3.39 12.06 8.32
CA ILE A 90 3.44 12.73 7.03
C ILE A 90 2.10 13.39 6.70
N VAL A 91 2.17 14.63 6.22
CA VAL A 91 1.02 15.32 5.59
C VAL A 91 0.98 14.99 4.11
N GLY A 92 -0.13 14.42 3.63
CA GLY A 92 -0.36 14.12 2.22
C GLY A 92 -0.71 15.37 1.40
N ARG A 93 -0.19 15.48 0.16
CA ARG A 93 -0.60 16.55 -0.77
C ARG A 93 -0.39 16.19 -2.25
N TRP A 94 -1.43 16.40 -3.06
CA TRP A 94 -1.48 16.04 -4.50
C TRP A 94 -1.80 17.21 -5.44
N ASP A 95 -2.00 18.43 -4.93
CA ASP A 95 -2.42 19.61 -5.72
C ASP A 95 -1.29 20.31 -6.50
N GLY A 96 -0.06 19.80 -6.42
CA GLY A 96 1.13 20.39 -7.03
C GLY A 96 1.71 21.63 -6.33
N LYS A 97 1.15 22.06 -5.19
CA LYS A 97 1.55 23.30 -4.47
C LYS A 97 2.26 22.98 -3.16
N TYR A 98 3.59 23.13 -3.15
CA TYR A 98 4.44 22.68 -2.05
C TYR A 98 5.28 23.81 -1.41
N GLU A 99 4.92 25.07 -1.59
CA GLU A 99 5.72 26.24 -1.21
C GLU A 99 5.99 26.32 0.31
N ASP A 100 5.08 25.78 1.12
CA ASP A 100 5.17 25.77 2.58
C ASP A 100 5.72 24.46 3.17
N GLY A 101 6.30 23.61 2.32
CA GLY A 101 6.89 22.33 2.70
C GLY A 101 7.88 21.84 1.65
N LYS A 102 8.05 20.51 1.59
CA LYS A 102 8.91 19.87 0.62
C LYS A 102 8.08 19.07 -0.38
N SER A 103 8.41 19.22 -1.66
CA SER A 103 7.77 18.45 -2.73
C SER A 103 7.96 16.94 -2.49
N PRO A 104 6.89 16.11 -2.55
CA PRO A 104 6.97 14.66 -2.38
C PRO A 104 8.04 13.99 -3.27
N SER A 105 8.20 14.48 -4.50
CA SER A 105 9.17 13.98 -5.49
C SER A 105 10.63 14.30 -5.16
N SER A 106 10.92 15.09 -4.12
CA SER A 106 12.28 15.44 -3.72
C SER A 106 12.82 14.59 -2.56
N TRP A 107 12.01 13.68 -2.01
CA TRP A 107 12.46 12.68 -1.04
C TRP A 107 13.18 11.52 -1.74
N SER A 108 14.31 11.09 -1.19
CA SER A 108 15.10 9.95 -1.69
C SER A 108 15.25 8.85 -0.63
N GLY A 109 14.54 8.98 0.49
CA GLY A 109 14.72 8.13 1.65
C GLY A 109 13.92 8.65 2.85
N SER A 110 13.79 7.78 3.85
CA SER A 110 12.95 8.01 5.03
C SER A 110 13.68 8.72 6.16
N ILE A 111 15.01 8.62 6.24
CA ILE A 111 15.83 9.14 7.34
C ILE A 111 15.47 10.60 7.67
N LYS A 112 15.54 11.50 6.68
CA LYS A 112 15.26 12.93 6.89
C LYS A 112 13.83 13.23 7.34
N ILE A 113 12.86 12.40 6.93
CA ILE A 113 11.47 12.52 7.38
C ILE A 113 11.39 12.13 8.85
N MET A 114 12.02 11.03 9.23
CA MET A 114 12.04 10.52 10.60
C MET A 114 12.80 11.47 11.56
N GLU A 115 13.95 12.01 11.14
CA GLU A 115 14.71 13.04 11.84
C GLU A 115 13.86 14.30 12.12
N GLU A 116 13.16 14.79 11.10
CA GLU A 116 12.30 15.97 11.25
C GLU A 116 11.11 15.69 12.17
N TYR A 117 10.49 14.52 12.03
CA TYR A 117 9.37 14.10 12.85
C TYR A 117 9.77 13.96 14.32
N ILE A 118 10.86 13.26 14.65
CA ILE A 118 11.28 13.07 16.05
C ILE A 118 11.72 14.38 16.71
N ARG A 119 12.40 15.27 15.95
CA ARG A 119 12.86 16.57 16.44
C ARG A 119 11.70 17.53 16.70
N SER A 120 10.77 17.63 15.75
CA SER A 120 9.66 18.59 15.83
C SER A 120 8.45 18.04 16.59
N LYS A 121 8.32 16.72 16.65
CA LYS A 121 7.15 15.99 17.14
C LYS A 121 5.85 16.36 16.42
N ARG A 122 5.96 16.85 15.19
CA ARG A 122 4.87 17.34 14.33
C ARG A 122 4.93 16.67 12.95
N PRO A 123 3.79 16.56 12.24
CA PRO A 123 3.75 16.04 10.89
C PRO A 123 4.70 16.77 9.92
N VAL A 124 5.36 16.00 9.06
CA VAL A 124 6.32 16.45 8.04
C VAL A 124 5.59 16.66 6.71
N ARG A 125 5.88 17.78 6.06
CA ARG A 125 5.23 18.20 4.80
C ARG A 125 6.19 18.05 3.62
N TYR A 126 5.88 17.36 2.53
CA TYR A 126 4.68 16.57 2.20
C TYR A 126 5.07 15.18 1.67
N GLY A 127 4.08 14.28 1.59
CA GLY A 127 4.22 12.98 0.96
C GLY A 127 3.10 12.65 -0.02
N GLN A 128 3.35 11.63 -0.84
CA GLN A 128 2.39 10.90 -1.68
C GLN A 128 2.61 9.40 -1.44
N CYS A 129 1.80 8.52 -2.07
CA CYS A 129 1.76 7.08 -1.77
C CYS A 129 3.14 6.42 -1.60
N TRP A 130 4.07 6.63 -2.53
CA TRP A 130 5.43 6.06 -2.41
C TRP A 130 6.25 6.60 -1.23
N VAL A 131 6.01 7.83 -0.79
CA VAL A 131 6.66 8.42 0.38
C VAL A 131 6.09 7.80 1.66
N PHE A 132 4.77 7.64 1.73
CA PHE A 132 4.11 6.92 2.83
C PHE A 132 4.65 5.49 2.91
N ALA A 133 4.64 4.76 1.79
CA ALA A 133 5.11 3.38 1.74
C ALA A 133 6.60 3.23 2.08
N GLY A 134 7.44 4.19 1.67
CA GLY A 134 8.85 4.23 2.06
C GLY A 134 9.04 4.37 3.58
N VAL A 135 8.26 5.23 4.23
CA VAL A 135 8.31 5.42 5.69
C VAL A 135 7.69 4.24 6.44
N VAL A 136 6.56 3.69 5.99
CA VAL A 136 5.98 2.45 6.54
C VAL A 136 7.02 1.32 6.51
N ASN A 137 7.67 1.09 5.35
CA ASN A 137 8.68 0.04 5.22
C ASN A 137 9.85 0.25 6.19
N THR A 138 10.24 1.50 6.40
CA THR A 138 11.31 1.86 7.34
C THR A 138 10.92 1.55 8.78
N VAL A 139 9.70 1.92 9.19
CA VAL A 139 9.18 1.66 10.53
C VAL A 139 9.01 0.16 10.76
N CYS A 140 8.43 -0.57 9.82
CA CYS A 140 8.29 -2.02 9.89
C CYS A 140 9.63 -2.72 10.10
N ARG A 141 10.62 -2.44 9.23
CA ARG A 141 11.97 -3.04 9.33
C ARG A 141 12.70 -2.65 10.62
N ALA A 142 12.58 -1.40 11.07
CA ALA A 142 13.16 -0.94 12.34
C ALA A 142 12.59 -1.68 13.57
N LEU A 143 11.32 -2.10 13.50
CA LEU A 143 10.64 -2.86 14.54
C LEU A 143 10.81 -4.39 14.38
N GLY A 144 11.50 -4.84 13.34
CA GLY A 144 11.73 -6.26 13.06
C GLY A 144 10.61 -6.96 12.29
N LEU A 145 9.62 -6.23 11.78
CA LEU A 145 8.58 -6.79 10.90
C LEU A 145 9.15 -6.95 9.48
N PRO A 146 9.22 -8.16 8.91
CA PRO A 146 9.67 -8.32 7.53
C PRO A 146 8.67 -7.63 6.59
N SER A 147 9.15 -6.67 5.80
CA SER A 147 8.29 -5.87 4.92
C SER A 147 8.93 -5.56 3.57
N ARG A 148 8.07 -5.39 2.56
CA ARG A 148 8.45 -4.93 1.22
C ARG A 148 7.50 -3.84 0.73
N VAL A 149 8.00 -2.98 -0.16
CA VAL A 149 7.20 -1.95 -0.84
C VAL A 149 6.62 -2.56 -2.11
N VAL A 150 5.34 -2.36 -2.34
CA VAL A 150 4.61 -2.89 -3.49
C VAL A 150 4.02 -1.75 -4.31
N SER A 151 4.13 -1.84 -5.62
CA SER A 151 3.63 -0.85 -6.57
C SER A 151 2.61 -1.50 -7.51
N ASN A 152 1.39 -1.00 -7.48
CA ASN A 152 0.30 -1.43 -8.34
C ASN A 152 0.10 -0.43 -9.48
N PHE A 153 0.09 -0.90 -10.72
CA PHE A 153 -0.08 -0.06 -11.91
C PHE A 153 -1.49 -0.21 -12.48
N ALA A 154 -2.08 0.93 -12.87
CA ALA A 154 -3.53 1.06 -13.10
C ALA A 154 -4.31 0.66 -11.84
N SER A 155 -4.03 1.33 -10.72
CA SER A 155 -4.65 1.01 -9.43
C SER A 155 -6.01 1.67 -9.32
N ALA A 156 -7.05 0.88 -9.09
CA ALA A 156 -8.38 1.40 -8.79
C ALA A 156 -8.40 2.10 -7.43
N HIS A 157 -9.22 3.14 -7.31
CA HIS A 157 -9.67 3.71 -6.04
C HIS A 157 -11.20 3.68 -6.05
N ASP A 158 -11.77 2.61 -5.47
CA ASP A 158 -13.21 2.38 -5.34
C ASP A 158 -13.71 3.02 -4.04
N THR A 159 -14.63 3.97 -4.17
CA THR A 159 -15.18 4.76 -3.05
C THR A 159 -16.46 4.17 -2.45
N ASN A 160 -17.04 3.11 -3.05
CA ASN A 160 -18.33 2.54 -2.63
C ASN A 160 -18.32 1.03 -2.41
N VAL A 161 -17.15 0.37 -2.53
CA VAL A 161 -16.97 -1.07 -2.30
C VAL A 161 -17.88 -1.90 -3.23
N SER A 162 -18.13 -1.39 -4.42
CA SER A 162 -18.94 -2.09 -5.44
C SER A 162 -18.12 -3.15 -6.18
N LEU A 163 -16.79 -3.10 -6.08
CA LEU A 163 -15.85 -3.83 -6.94
C LEU A 163 -16.02 -3.49 -8.43
N THR A 164 -16.68 -2.37 -8.71
CA THR A 164 -16.78 -1.76 -10.02
C THR A 164 -16.21 -0.36 -9.96
N ILE A 165 -15.43 0.04 -10.96
CA ILE A 165 -15.00 1.42 -11.13
C ILE A 165 -15.84 2.02 -12.25
N ASP A 166 -16.68 2.98 -11.90
CA ASP A 166 -17.57 3.66 -12.84
C ASP A 166 -16.86 4.84 -13.52
N GLU A 167 -16.53 4.70 -14.80
CA GLU A 167 -15.99 5.81 -15.61
C GLU A 167 -17.11 6.51 -16.40
N TYR A 168 -17.25 7.81 -16.15
CA TYR A 168 -18.19 8.68 -16.85
C TYR A 168 -17.44 9.55 -17.86
N VAL A 169 -17.75 9.36 -19.14
CA VAL A 169 -17.28 10.22 -20.23
C VAL A 169 -18.44 11.07 -20.75
N ASP A 170 -18.16 12.27 -21.23
CA ASP A 170 -19.17 13.14 -21.83
C ASP A 170 -19.48 12.76 -23.28
N GLU A 171 -20.48 13.42 -23.89
CA GLU A 171 -20.88 13.15 -25.29
C GLU A 171 -19.76 13.35 -26.32
N LYS A 172 -18.65 13.99 -25.94
CA LYS A 172 -17.48 14.25 -26.80
C LYS A 172 -16.35 13.25 -26.57
N GLY A 173 -16.50 12.34 -25.60
CA GLY A 173 -15.48 11.37 -25.21
C GLY A 173 -14.40 11.94 -24.29
N ASP A 174 -14.62 13.12 -23.71
CA ASP A 174 -13.73 13.66 -22.67
C ASP A 174 -14.13 13.05 -21.32
N GLU A 175 -13.14 12.61 -20.53
CA GLU A 175 -13.37 12.19 -19.15
C GLU A 175 -14.02 13.33 -18.37
N ILE A 176 -15.16 13.04 -17.74
CA ILE A 176 -15.78 13.97 -16.82
C ILE A 176 -14.94 13.94 -15.54
N ASP A 177 -14.08 14.94 -15.39
CA ASP A 177 -13.18 15.08 -14.25
C ASP A 177 -13.91 14.86 -12.91
N SER A 178 -13.66 13.68 -12.33
CA SER A 178 -14.23 13.27 -11.04
C SER A 178 -13.65 14.09 -9.88
N SER A 179 -12.63 14.92 -10.09
CA SER A 179 -12.12 15.80 -9.03
C SER A 179 -13.10 16.95 -8.67
N TYR A 180 -14.10 17.22 -9.52
CA TYR A 180 -15.12 18.21 -9.22
C TYR A 180 -16.24 17.59 -8.38
N ARG A 181 -16.31 18.00 -7.11
CA ARG A 181 -17.33 17.52 -6.18
C ARG A 181 -18.74 17.73 -6.75
N GLY A 182 -19.43 16.63 -7.11
CA GLY A 182 -20.86 16.63 -7.44
C GLY A 182 -21.26 16.39 -8.90
N VAL A 183 -20.41 15.81 -9.76
CA VAL A 183 -20.76 15.57 -11.17
C VAL A 183 -21.31 14.15 -11.44
N THR A 184 -21.03 13.15 -10.59
CA THR A 184 -21.56 11.80 -10.75
C THR A 184 -22.94 11.63 -10.08
N PRO A 185 -23.85 10.81 -10.65
CA PRO A 185 -25.11 10.45 -9.98
C PRO A 185 -24.82 9.73 -8.64
N GLY A 186 -24.94 10.47 -7.53
CA GLY A 186 -24.67 9.94 -6.18
C GLY A 186 -23.46 10.53 -5.47
N GLY A 187 -22.63 11.34 -6.15
CA GLY A 187 -21.45 11.98 -5.53
C GLY A 187 -20.27 11.04 -5.31
N LEU A 188 -20.14 10.00 -6.13
CA LEU A 188 -19.09 8.98 -6.15
C LEU A 188 -17.83 9.50 -6.87
N TYR A 189 -16.63 9.14 -6.40
CA TYR A 189 -15.34 9.66 -6.91
C TYR A 189 -14.35 8.54 -7.24
N ASP A 190 -14.80 7.54 -7.99
CA ASP A 190 -13.91 6.47 -8.41
C ASP A 190 -12.86 7.02 -9.39
N SER A 191 -11.63 6.51 -9.29
CA SER A 191 -10.53 6.93 -10.14
C SER A 191 -9.53 5.81 -10.35
N ILE A 192 -8.87 5.79 -11.50
CA ILE A 192 -7.76 4.88 -11.77
C ILE A 192 -6.46 5.67 -11.70
N TRP A 193 -5.63 5.33 -10.71
CA TRP A 193 -4.32 5.92 -10.55
C TRP A 193 -3.33 5.24 -11.48
N ASN A 194 -2.50 6.04 -12.16
CA ASN A 194 -1.37 5.57 -12.97
C ASN A 194 -0.57 4.47 -12.25
N PHE A 195 -0.27 4.73 -10.98
CA PHE A 195 0.25 3.77 -10.04
C PHE A 195 -0.13 4.16 -8.61
N HIS A 196 -0.19 3.17 -7.73
CA HIS A 196 -0.32 3.33 -6.29
C HIS A 196 0.70 2.45 -5.57
N VAL A 197 1.10 2.84 -4.37
CA VAL A 197 2.17 2.16 -3.63
C VAL A 197 1.78 1.94 -2.17
N TRP A 198 1.90 0.69 -1.71
CA TRP A 198 1.63 0.26 -0.34
C TRP A 198 2.74 -0.69 0.16
N ASN A 199 2.50 -1.39 1.27
CA ASN A 199 3.44 -2.34 1.85
C ASN A 199 2.82 -3.71 2.07
N ASP A 200 3.61 -4.75 1.83
CA ASP A 200 3.35 -6.08 2.36
C ASP A 200 4.19 -6.30 3.62
N VAL A 201 3.57 -6.85 4.66
CA VAL A 201 4.22 -7.21 5.92
C VAL A 201 3.97 -8.69 6.21
N TRP A 202 5.04 -9.43 6.51
CA TRP A 202 4.98 -10.87 6.76
C TRP A 202 4.58 -11.15 8.21
N MET A 203 3.47 -11.87 8.42
CA MET A 203 3.05 -12.31 9.74
C MET A 203 2.09 -13.49 9.70
N THR A 204 1.93 -14.16 10.83
CA THR A 204 0.86 -15.10 11.08
C THR A 204 -0.48 -14.38 11.32
N ARG A 205 -1.59 -15.05 10.97
CA ARG A 205 -2.95 -14.54 11.18
C ARG A 205 -3.78 -15.47 12.06
N PRO A 206 -3.44 -15.62 13.37
CA PRO A 206 -4.20 -16.48 14.29
C PRO A 206 -5.64 -16.00 14.52
N ASP A 207 -5.97 -14.77 14.13
CA ASP A 207 -7.32 -14.21 14.13
C ASP A 207 -8.17 -14.66 12.93
N LEU A 208 -7.57 -15.27 11.91
CA LEU A 208 -8.23 -15.83 10.73
C LEU A 208 -8.13 -17.38 10.71
N PRO A 209 -8.95 -18.07 9.88
CA PRO A 209 -8.79 -19.50 9.65
C PRO A 209 -7.39 -19.87 9.14
N GLN A 210 -7.02 -21.14 9.25
CA GLN A 210 -5.75 -21.62 8.72
C GLN A 210 -5.65 -21.35 7.21
N GLY A 211 -4.51 -20.81 6.78
CA GLY A 211 -4.20 -20.53 5.37
C GLY A 211 -4.09 -19.04 5.00
N TYR A 212 -4.40 -18.12 5.91
CA TYR A 212 -4.36 -16.67 5.66
C TYR A 212 -3.11 -15.95 6.21
N SER A 213 -2.18 -16.69 6.83
CA SER A 213 -0.85 -16.21 7.23
C SER A 213 0.05 -15.93 6.01
N GLY A 214 1.15 -15.21 6.20
CA GLY A 214 2.09 -14.83 5.15
C GLY A 214 2.08 -13.33 4.91
N TRP A 215 2.15 -12.89 3.66
CA TRP A 215 2.09 -11.48 3.30
C TRP A 215 0.72 -10.86 3.57
N GLN A 216 0.74 -9.72 4.26
CA GLN A 216 -0.44 -8.91 4.55
C GLN A 216 -0.24 -7.49 4.04
N VAL A 217 -1.21 -6.97 3.30
CA VAL A 217 -1.22 -5.60 2.80
C VAL A 217 -1.53 -4.64 3.94
N ILE A 218 -0.71 -3.60 4.09
CA ILE A 218 -1.07 -2.39 4.82
C ILE A 218 -0.81 -1.17 3.93
N ASP A 219 -1.71 -0.20 3.99
CA ASP A 219 -1.57 1.06 3.25
C ASP A 219 -1.77 2.24 4.20
N ALA A 220 -0.76 3.11 4.25
CA ALA A 220 -0.79 4.33 5.04
C ALA A 220 -1.27 5.55 4.26
N THR A 221 -1.51 5.41 2.96
CA THR A 221 -2.05 6.48 2.13
C THR A 221 -3.50 6.70 2.54
N PRO A 222 -3.90 7.93 2.95
CA PRO A 222 -5.24 8.20 3.43
C PRO A 222 -6.24 8.27 2.27
N GLN A 223 -6.69 7.10 1.83
CA GLN A 223 -7.69 6.91 0.78
C GLN A 223 -9.09 6.83 1.39
N GLU A 224 -9.39 5.69 2.02
CA GLU A 224 -10.66 5.42 2.69
C GLU A 224 -10.51 5.27 4.20
N THR A 225 -11.60 5.53 4.94
CA THR A 225 -11.61 5.32 6.39
C THR A 225 -12.01 3.90 6.76
N SER A 226 -11.28 3.29 7.68
CA SER A 226 -11.58 1.99 8.29
C SER A 226 -11.72 2.15 9.80
N ASP A 227 -12.85 1.70 10.35
CA ASP A 227 -13.23 1.92 11.76
C ASP A 227 -13.21 3.42 12.17
N GLY A 228 -13.53 4.32 11.23
CA GLY A 228 -13.58 5.77 11.47
C GLY A 228 -12.21 6.47 11.51
N SER A 229 -11.15 5.85 10.97
CA SER A 229 -9.83 6.47 10.84
C SER A 229 -9.20 6.13 9.48
N PHE A 230 -8.29 6.97 8.99
CA PHE A 230 -7.49 6.72 7.79
C PHE A 230 -6.40 5.67 8.08
N GLN A 231 -6.76 4.41 7.90
CA GLN A 231 -5.92 3.24 8.10
C GLN A 231 -6.39 2.11 7.17
N CYS A 232 -5.47 1.28 6.70
CA CYS A 232 -5.80 0.12 5.88
C CYS A 232 -4.95 -1.09 6.29
N GLY A 233 -5.57 -2.26 6.35
CA GLY A 233 -4.95 -3.55 6.63
C GLY A 233 -4.69 -3.84 8.12
N PRO A 234 -4.05 -4.97 8.46
CA PRO A 234 -3.45 -5.96 7.55
C PRO A 234 -4.47 -6.83 6.81
N ALA A 235 -4.48 -6.76 5.47
CA ALA A 235 -5.32 -7.57 4.59
C ALA A 235 -4.53 -8.78 4.04
N SER A 236 -5.02 -10.00 4.22
CA SER A 236 -4.29 -11.20 3.76
C SER A 236 -4.28 -11.29 2.24
N HIS A 237 -3.10 -11.52 1.65
CA HIS A 237 -2.96 -11.83 0.22
C HIS A 237 -3.89 -12.96 -0.21
N GLU A 238 -3.96 -14.02 0.58
CA GLU A 238 -4.79 -15.18 0.26
C GLU A 238 -6.29 -14.84 0.33
N ALA A 239 -6.70 -13.94 1.23
CA ALA A 239 -8.08 -13.48 1.30
C ALA A 239 -8.45 -12.63 0.08
N ILE A 240 -7.56 -11.73 -0.35
CA ILE A 240 -7.72 -10.90 -1.55
C ILE A 240 -7.83 -11.81 -2.78
N ARG A 241 -6.86 -12.70 -2.97
CA ARG A 241 -6.79 -13.62 -4.11
C ARG A 241 -8.03 -14.52 -4.25
N ARG A 242 -8.64 -14.91 -3.12
CA ARG A 242 -9.83 -15.77 -3.06
C ARG A 242 -11.16 -15.01 -2.97
N GLY A 243 -11.16 -13.67 -2.93
CA GLY A 243 -12.38 -12.88 -2.84
C GLY A 243 -13.12 -12.99 -1.50
N GLN A 244 -12.39 -13.19 -0.39
CA GLN A 244 -12.94 -13.42 0.95
C GLN A 244 -13.21 -12.11 1.69
N MET A 245 -14.22 -11.37 1.25
CA MET A 245 -14.55 -10.01 1.71
C MET A 245 -14.98 -9.90 3.19
N GLU A 246 -15.27 -11.01 3.88
CA GLU A 246 -15.56 -11.03 5.33
C GLU A 246 -14.34 -10.73 6.17
N PHE A 247 -13.16 -11.11 5.68
CA PHE A 247 -12.03 -11.21 6.56
C PHE A 247 -11.47 -9.84 6.83
N LYS A 248 -11.16 -9.64 8.11
CA LYS A 248 -10.46 -8.45 8.54
C LYS A 248 -9.02 -8.50 8.01
N TYR A 249 -8.40 -7.37 7.72
CA TYR A 249 -8.98 -6.02 7.67
C TYR A 249 -9.03 -5.58 6.20
N ASP A 250 -10.03 -4.78 5.84
CA ASP A 250 -10.06 -3.98 4.61
C ASP A 250 -9.86 -4.77 3.29
N VAL A 251 -10.09 -6.10 3.31
CA VAL A 251 -10.01 -6.97 2.12
C VAL A 251 -10.85 -6.45 0.94
N PRO A 252 -12.10 -5.96 1.13
CA PRO A 252 -12.88 -5.43 0.02
C PRO A 252 -12.21 -4.25 -0.70
N PHE A 253 -11.65 -3.31 0.07
CA PHE A 253 -10.97 -2.14 -0.48
C PHE A 253 -9.73 -2.56 -1.28
N VAL A 254 -8.85 -3.36 -0.67
CA VAL A 254 -7.61 -3.81 -1.34
C VAL A 254 -7.91 -4.68 -2.57
N LEU A 255 -8.96 -5.50 -2.53
CA LEU A 255 -9.38 -6.29 -3.68
C LEU A 255 -9.83 -5.40 -4.83
N ALA A 256 -10.59 -4.33 -4.55
CA ALA A 256 -11.00 -3.37 -5.56
C ALA A 256 -9.78 -2.72 -6.23
N GLU A 257 -8.77 -2.31 -5.44
CA GLU A 257 -7.54 -1.68 -5.96
C GLU A 257 -6.82 -2.52 -7.03
N VAL A 258 -6.86 -3.85 -6.92
CA VAL A 258 -6.13 -4.78 -7.81
C VAL A 258 -7.00 -5.51 -8.82
N ASN A 259 -8.32 -5.59 -8.62
CA ASN A 259 -9.16 -6.50 -9.40
C ASN A 259 -10.61 -6.02 -9.59
N ALA A 260 -10.93 -4.74 -9.40
CA ALA A 260 -12.26 -4.21 -9.77
C ALA A 260 -12.52 -4.33 -11.28
N ASP A 261 -13.78 -4.60 -11.64
CA ASP A 261 -14.23 -4.52 -13.03
C ASP A 261 -14.42 -3.03 -13.40
N VAL A 262 -13.89 -2.58 -14.54
CA VAL A 262 -14.12 -1.21 -15.03
C VAL A 262 -15.41 -1.19 -15.84
N VAL A 263 -16.35 -0.32 -15.48
CA VAL A 263 -17.64 -0.17 -16.17
C VAL A 263 -17.69 1.19 -16.87
N HIS A 264 -17.71 1.15 -18.20
CA HIS A 264 -17.85 2.35 -19.03
C HIS A 264 -19.33 2.59 -19.35
N TRP A 265 -19.87 3.73 -18.91
CA TRP A 265 -21.28 4.08 -19.14
C TRP A 265 -21.58 4.67 -20.53
N GLN A 266 -20.58 4.70 -21.41
CA GLN A 266 -20.71 4.95 -22.84
C GLN A 266 -19.75 4.03 -23.61
N LYS A 267 -20.12 3.61 -24.82
CA LYS A 267 -19.30 2.70 -25.63
C LYS A 267 -18.04 3.41 -26.12
N ASP A 268 -16.90 3.04 -25.57
CA ASP A 268 -15.57 3.43 -26.05
C ASP A 268 -14.77 2.18 -26.44
N ASP A 269 -14.50 2.01 -27.74
CA ASP A 269 -13.71 0.88 -28.27
C ASP A 269 -12.19 1.08 -28.06
N THR A 270 -11.76 2.22 -27.48
CA THR A 270 -10.36 2.55 -27.15
C THR A 270 -10.04 2.45 -25.66
N ALA A 271 -11.07 2.24 -24.83
CA ALA A 271 -10.92 2.08 -23.39
C ALA A 271 -10.00 0.89 -23.07
N GLN A 272 -9.10 1.13 -22.12
CA GLN A 272 -8.14 0.14 -21.68
C GLN A 272 -8.77 -0.69 -20.55
N ASP A 273 -9.22 -1.90 -20.86
CA ASP A 273 -9.89 -2.78 -19.89
C ASP A 273 -8.96 -3.24 -18.75
N GLY A 274 -9.37 -3.04 -17.49
CA GLY A 274 -8.83 -3.75 -16.32
C GLY A 274 -7.84 -2.98 -15.44
N VAL A 275 -7.96 -3.17 -14.13
CA VAL A 275 -7.13 -2.58 -13.07
C VAL A 275 -6.14 -3.59 -12.49
N GLY A 276 -5.15 -3.09 -11.76
CA GLY A 276 -4.09 -3.91 -11.17
C GLY A 276 -3.32 -4.73 -12.20
N ARG A 277 -3.01 -4.11 -13.35
CA ARG A 277 -2.43 -4.77 -14.54
C ARG A 277 -1.04 -5.32 -14.29
N GLN A 278 -0.33 -4.72 -13.35
CA GLN A 278 0.97 -5.17 -12.92
C GLN A 278 1.19 -4.76 -11.48
N VAL A 279 1.59 -5.71 -10.63
CA VAL A 279 1.97 -5.48 -9.24
C VAL A 279 3.44 -5.85 -9.08
N LEU A 280 4.26 -4.87 -8.68
CA LEU A 280 5.71 -5.01 -8.62
C LEU A 280 6.25 -4.86 -7.21
N THR A 281 7.30 -5.61 -6.93
CA THR A 281 8.21 -5.38 -5.79
C THR A 281 9.66 -5.39 -6.27
N LYS A 282 10.57 -4.94 -5.40
CA LYS A 282 12.00 -5.17 -5.58
C LYS A 282 12.33 -6.63 -5.27
N LYS A 283 13.04 -7.28 -6.19
CA LYS A 283 13.45 -8.68 -6.10
C LYS A 283 14.50 -8.89 -5.01
N VAL A 284 14.45 -10.01 -4.30
CA VAL A 284 15.52 -10.44 -3.38
C VAL A 284 16.88 -10.43 -4.09
N GLY A 285 17.90 -9.88 -3.42
CA GLY A 285 19.27 -9.83 -3.92
C GLY A 285 19.80 -8.39 -4.14
N PRO A 286 20.82 -8.19 -4.99
CA PRO A 286 21.42 -6.87 -5.17
C PRO A 286 20.48 -5.88 -5.88
N ILE A 287 20.58 -4.60 -5.51
CA ILE A 287 19.87 -3.51 -6.19
C ILE A 287 20.54 -3.21 -7.53
N ASP A 288 19.74 -3.06 -8.57
CA ASP A 288 20.19 -2.49 -9.83
C ASP A 288 20.06 -0.97 -9.78
N ASN A 289 21.17 -0.25 -9.92
CA ASN A 289 21.16 1.22 -9.90
C ASN A 289 20.67 1.83 -11.21
N SER A 290 20.44 1.03 -12.26
CA SER A 290 19.84 1.50 -13.49
C SER A 290 18.30 1.55 -13.34
N GLY A 291 17.75 2.76 -13.35
CA GLY A 291 16.33 3.00 -13.07
C GLY A 291 15.36 2.35 -14.06
N TYR A 292 15.79 2.00 -15.27
CA TYR A 292 14.92 1.42 -16.32
C TYR A 292 15.16 -0.08 -16.55
N SER A 293 16.12 -0.68 -15.84
CA SER A 293 16.38 -2.11 -15.98
C SER A 293 15.37 -2.92 -15.20
N ASN A 294 15.11 -4.13 -15.70
CA ASN A 294 14.23 -5.10 -15.07
C ASN A 294 15.00 -6.12 -14.20
N ALA A 295 16.31 -5.97 -13.99
CA ALA A 295 17.15 -6.99 -13.36
C ALA A 295 16.75 -7.31 -11.90
N ASP A 296 16.32 -6.31 -11.15
CA ASP A 296 15.84 -6.42 -9.77
C ASP A 296 14.31 -6.18 -9.66
N LYS A 297 13.59 -6.33 -10.77
CA LYS A 297 12.13 -6.27 -10.82
C LYS A 297 11.54 -7.64 -10.56
N GLU A 298 10.57 -7.71 -9.65
CA GLU A 298 9.78 -8.91 -9.41
C GLU A 298 8.31 -8.60 -9.62
N ASP A 299 7.66 -9.36 -10.51
CA ASP A 299 6.23 -9.25 -10.78
C ASP A 299 5.48 -10.24 -9.88
N ILE A 300 4.71 -9.68 -8.96
CA ILE A 300 3.94 -10.40 -7.94
C ILE A 300 2.43 -10.30 -8.19
N THR A 301 2.01 -9.94 -9.40
CA THR A 301 0.58 -9.81 -9.77
C THR A 301 -0.20 -11.07 -9.42
N LEU A 302 0.40 -12.24 -9.67
CA LEU A 302 -0.21 -13.53 -9.41
C LEU A 302 -0.24 -13.90 -7.91
N GLU A 303 0.35 -13.13 -7.01
CA GLU A 303 0.16 -13.26 -5.56
C GLU A 303 -1.18 -12.64 -5.13
N TYR A 304 -1.59 -11.55 -5.78
CA TYR A 304 -2.81 -10.80 -5.47
C TYR A 304 -4.06 -11.31 -6.19
N LYS A 305 -3.93 -11.70 -7.46
CA LYS A 305 -5.07 -12.14 -8.27
C LYS A 305 -4.74 -13.34 -9.15
N PRO A 306 -5.72 -14.21 -9.46
CA PRO A 306 -5.56 -15.20 -10.51
C PRO A 306 -5.29 -14.53 -11.86
N GLN A 307 -4.73 -15.28 -12.80
CA GLN A 307 -4.48 -14.78 -14.15
C GLN A 307 -5.80 -14.35 -14.82
N GLU A 308 -5.80 -13.17 -15.45
CA GLU A 308 -6.97 -12.62 -16.14
C GLU A 308 -7.50 -13.56 -17.22
N GLY A 309 -8.82 -13.63 -17.35
CA GLY A 309 -9.50 -14.49 -18.33
C GLY A 309 -9.57 -15.97 -17.92
N THR A 310 -9.06 -16.34 -16.74
CA THR A 310 -9.19 -17.71 -16.23
C THR A 310 -10.48 -17.91 -15.43
N THR A 311 -10.95 -19.16 -15.34
CA THR A 311 -12.09 -19.51 -14.47
C THR A 311 -11.84 -19.11 -13.01
N ALA A 312 -10.59 -19.18 -12.54
CA ALA A 312 -10.24 -18.81 -11.18
C ALA A 312 -10.47 -17.32 -10.91
N GLU A 313 -10.12 -16.44 -11.87
CA GLU A 313 -10.38 -14.98 -11.79
C GLU A 313 -11.88 -14.71 -11.66
N ARG A 314 -12.70 -15.33 -12.50
CA ARG A 314 -14.16 -15.19 -12.42
C ARG A 314 -14.75 -15.74 -11.12
N VAL A 315 -14.23 -16.85 -10.61
CA VAL A 315 -14.66 -17.40 -9.32
C VAL A 315 -14.32 -16.45 -8.17
N THR A 316 -13.17 -15.79 -8.18
CA THR A 316 -12.80 -14.77 -7.19
C THR A 316 -13.82 -13.64 -7.18
N LEU A 317 -14.12 -13.04 -8.34
CA LEU A 317 -15.09 -11.94 -8.45
C LEU A 317 -16.51 -12.37 -8.07
N LEU A 318 -16.95 -13.55 -8.54
CA LEU A 318 -18.26 -14.09 -8.15
C LEU A 318 -18.37 -14.41 -6.66
N THR A 319 -17.26 -14.80 -6.02
CA THR A 319 -17.24 -15.04 -4.58
C THR A 319 -17.36 -13.73 -3.82
N ALA A 320 -16.67 -12.69 -4.29
CA ALA A 320 -16.75 -11.35 -3.75
C ALA A 320 -18.18 -10.77 -3.94
N ALA A 321 -18.75 -10.81 -5.13
CA ALA A 321 -20.07 -10.25 -5.44
C ALA A 321 -21.28 -10.95 -4.77
N ARG A 322 -21.10 -12.07 -4.05
CA ARG A 322 -22.19 -12.82 -3.40
C ARG A 322 -22.68 -12.23 -2.08
N ARG A 323 -22.34 -10.98 -1.76
CA ARG A 323 -22.69 -10.30 -0.52
C ARG A 323 -23.82 -9.29 -0.69
#